data_AF-A0A1Y3G880-F1
#
_entry.id   AF-A0A1Y3G880-F1
#
_cell.length_a   1.000
_cell.length_b   1.000
_cell.length_c   1.000
_cell.angle_alpha   90.00
_cell.angle_beta   90.00
_cell.angle_gamma   90.00
#
_symmetry.space_group_name_H-M   'P 1'
#
loop_
_entity.id
_entity.type
_entity.pdbx_description
1 polymer ?
#
loop_
_entity_poly.entity_id
_entity_poly.type
_entity_poly.pdbx_seq_one_letter_code
_entity_poly.pdbx_strand_id
1 'polypeptide(L)' 'MSKIPSGFCANQAVTLDGIQNALMMLMGEIYEHMDEGHDPAPTHNDCAAWGDGLSWLIKSIGRVRDELEEMRS' A
#
# COMPACT_ATOMS: atom_id res chain seq x y z
N MET A 1 11.50 -19.58 19.72
CA MET A 1 11.42 -18.14 20.07
C MET A 1 11.99 -17.34 18.91
N SER A 2 11.25 -16.34 18.43
CA SER A 2 11.74 -15.44 17.38
C SER A 2 13.00 -14.74 17.85
N LYS A 3 14.02 -14.66 16.98
CA LYS A 3 15.27 -13.94 17.25
C LYS A 3 15.12 -12.43 17.06
N ILE A 4 13.98 -11.98 16.56
CA ILE A 4 13.73 -10.59 16.22
C ILE A 4 13.21 -9.87 17.46
N PRO A 5 13.84 -8.76 17.88
CA PRO A 5 13.36 -7.97 19.00
C PRO A 5 11.93 -7.46 18.76
N SER A 6 11.04 -7.62 19.74
CA SER A 6 9.64 -7.15 19.65
C SER A 6 9.53 -5.64 19.39
N GLY A 7 10.45 -4.83 19.95
CA GLY A 7 10.53 -3.40 19.67
C GLY A 7 10.92 -3.06 18.22
N PHE A 8 11.69 -3.94 17.57
CA PHE A 8 11.99 -3.80 16.14
C PHE A 8 10.76 -4.10 15.29
N CYS A 9 10.00 -5.17 15.60
CA CYS A 9 8.75 -5.50 14.92
C CYS A 9 7.72 -4.35 15.00
N ALA A 10 7.55 -3.76 16.19
CA ALA A 10 6.63 -2.63 16.38
C ALA A 10 7.02 -1.41 15.53
N ASN A 11 8.31 -1.07 15.44
CA ASN A 11 8.76 0.06 14.64
C ASN A 11 8.59 -0.20 13.12
N GLN A 12 8.79 -1.44 12.68
CA GLN A 12 8.55 -1.83 11.29
C GLN A 12 7.05 -1.81 10.95
N ALA A 13 6.17 -2.26 11.85
CA ALA A 13 4.73 -2.18 11.64
C ALA A 13 4.25 -0.72 11.45
N VAL A 14 4.72 0.21 12.29
CA VAL A 14 4.41 1.65 12.14
C VAL A 14 4.93 2.21 10.80
N THR A 15 6.13 1.80 10.39
CA THR A 15 6.70 2.21 9.09
C THR A 15 5.85 1.71 7.92
N LEU A 16 5.41 0.45 7.98
CA LEU A 16 4.56 -0.16 6.96
C LEU A 16 3.17 0.48 6.90
N ASP A 17 2.61 0.86 8.05
CA ASP A 17 1.36 1.62 8.10
C ASP A 17 1.48 2.98 7.37
N GLY A 18 2.57 3.70 7.62
CA GLY A 18 2.87 4.96 6.92
C GLY A 18 2.99 4.77 5.39
N ILE A 19 3.66 3.70 4.95
CA ILE A 19 3.78 3.38 3.51
C ILE A 19 2.42 3.02 2.92
N GLN A 20 1.62 2.20 3.62
CA GLN A 20 0.28 1.82 3.18
C GLN A 20 -0.60 3.05 2.98
N ASN A 21 -0.57 4.00 3.93
CA ASN A 21 -1.32 5.25 3.85
C ASN A 21 -0.88 6.11 2.66
N ALA A 22 0.43 6.26 2.42
CA ALA A 22 0.95 6.99 1.27
C ALA A 22 0.51 6.38 -0.08
N LEU A 23 0.50 5.05 -0.17
CA LEU A 23 0.03 4.34 -1.38
C LEU A 23 -1.47 4.51 -1.61
N MET A 24 -2.28 4.53 -0.55
CA MET A 24 -3.72 4.82 -0.66
C MET A 24 -3.98 6.25 -1.17
N MET A 25 -3.21 7.23 -0.67
CA MET A 25 -3.30 8.62 -1.17
C MET A 25 -2.93 8.71 -2.65
N LEU A 26 -1.81 8.09 -3.06
CA LEU A 26 -1.39 8.06 -4.46
C LEU A 26 -2.45 7.41 -5.36
N MET A 27 -3.08 6.32 -4.90
CA MET A 27 -4.17 5.67 -5.62
C MET A 27 -5.36 6.61 -5.81
N GLY A 28 -5.72 7.39 -4.78
CA GLY A 28 -6.77 8.41 -4.86
C GLY A 28 -6.48 9.46 -5.94
N GLU A 29 -5.28 10.05 -5.90
CA GLU A 29 -4.84 11.06 -6.88
C GLU A 29 -4.86 10.53 -8.32
N ILE A 30 -4.40 9.29 -8.53
CA ILE A 30 -4.43 8.65 -9.86
C ILE A 30 -5.86 8.52 -10.39
N TYR A 31 -6.81 8.12 -9.54
CA TYR A 31 -8.21 7.98 -9.94
C TYR A 31 -8.91 9.33 -10.15
N GLU A 32 -8.63 10.34 -9.33
CA GLU A 32 -9.21 11.67 -9.46
C GLU A 32 -8.76 12.34 -10.78
N HIS A 33 -7.47 12.28 -11.11
CA HIS A 33 -6.94 12.85 -12.36
C HIS A 33 -7.40 12.10 -13.63
N MET A 34 -7.88 10.86 -13.52
CA MET A 34 -8.48 10.13 -14.64
C MET A 34 -9.89 10.63 -14.99
N ASP A 35 -10.65 11.12 -14.02
CA ASP A 35 -12.04 11.58 -14.22
C ASP A 35 -12.10 12.98 -14.85
N GLU A 36 -10.99 13.74 -14.80
CA GLU A 36 -10.87 15.11 -15.35
C GLU A 36 -10.78 15.19 -16.90
N GLY A 37 -10.86 14.05 -17.59
CA GLY A 37 -11.20 13.97 -19.02
C GLY A 37 -10.20 14.58 -20.02
N HIS A 38 -8.93 14.76 -19.63
CA HIS A 38 -7.97 15.58 -20.39
C HIS A 38 -6.83 14.85 -21.16
N ASP A 39 -6.87 13.52 -21.39
CA ASP A 39 -5.92 12.91 -22.36
C ASP A 39 -6.33 11.48 -22.83
N PRO A 40 -5.79 10.96 -23.98
CA PRO A 40 -6.43 9.96 -24.81
C PRO A 40 -6.35 8.53 -24.27
N ALA A 41 -7.12 7.67 -24.92
CA ALA A 41 -7.57 6.35 -24.50
C ALA A 41 -6.58 5.17 -24.30
N PRO A 42 -5.22 5.24 -24.41
CA PRO A 42 -4.37 4.15 -23.92
C PRO A 42 -4.28 4.09 -22.38
N THR A 43 -4.44 5.24 -21.70
CA THR A 43 -4.17 5.40 -20.28
C THR A 43 -5.16 4.67 -19.38
N HIS A 44 -6.40 4.40 -19.80
CA HIS A 44 -7.37 3.73 -18.93
C HIS A 44 -7.00 2.27 -18.61
N ASN A 45 -6.48 1.51 -19.58
CA ASN A 45 -6.03 0.13 -19.35
C ASN A 45 -4.76 0.12 -18.49
N ASP A 46 -3.86 1.07 -18.71
CA ASP A 46 -2.69 1.25 -17.87
C ASP A 46 -3.10 1.63 -16.45
N CYS A 47 -4.02 2.57 -16.28
CA CYS A 47 -4.55 2.99 -14.98
C CYS A 47 -5.28 1.87 -14.23
N ALA A 48 -6.04 1.01 -14.92
CA ALA A 48 -6.63 -0.17 -14.31
C ALA A 48 -5.54 -1.14 -13.82
N ALA A 49 -4.50 -1.38 -14.62
CA ALA A 49 -3.35 -2.19 -14.22
C ALA A 49 -2.55 -1.56 -13.06
N TRP A 50 -2.40 -0.24 -13.03
CA TRP A 50 -1.80 0.52 -11.93
C TRP A 50 -2.66 0.41 -10.66
N GLY A 51 -3.97 0.54 -10.78
CA GLY A 51 -4.94 0.37 -9.69
C GLY A 51 -4.89 -1.03 -9.08
N ASP A 52 -4.88 -2.07 -9.91
CA ASP A 52 -4.76 -3.46 -9.50
C ASP A 52 -3.40 -3.74 -8.83
N GLY A 53 -2.30 -3.24 -9.42
CA GLY A 53 -0.96 -3.37 -8.88
C GLY A 53 -0.79 -2.67 -7.53
N LEU A 54 -1.28 -1.44 -7.40
CA LEU A 54 -1.26 -0.68 -6.14
C LEU A 54 -2.17 -1.34 -5.09
N SER A 55 -3.35 -1.83 -5.46
CA SER A 55 -4.23 -2.58 -4.56
C SER A 55 -3.57 -3.85 -4.03
N TRP A 56 -2.89 -4.59 -4.90
CA TRP A 56 -2.13 -5.78 -4.51
C TRP A 56 -1.00 -5.44 -3.54
N LEU A 57 -0.26 -4.35 -3.81
CA LEU A 57 0.84 -3.90 -2.97
C LEU A 57 0.37 -3.45 -1.58
N ILE A 58 -0.69 -2.62 -1.51
CA ILE A 58 -1.32 -2.16 -0.27
C ILE A 58 -1.73 -3.36 0.60
N LYS A 59 -2.42 -4.35 0.02
CA LYS A 59 -2.83 -5.57 0.74
C LYS A 59 -1.63 -6.39 1.22
N SER A 60 -0.58 -6.47 0.42
CA SER A 60 0.64 -7.22 0.77
C SER A 60 1.39 -6.56 1.93
N ILE A 61 1.51 -5.23 1.92
CA ILE A 61 2.10 -4.46 3.03
C ILE A 61 1.27 -4.63 4.31
N GLY A 62 -0.06 -4.53 4.20
CA GLY A 62 -0.96 -4.73 5.35
C GLY A 62 -0.78 -6.10 6.01
N ARG A 63 -0.66 -7.18 5.21
CA ARG A 63 -0.39 -8.53 5.76
C ARG A 63 0.91 -8.60 6.54
N VAL A 64 1.99 -8.04 6.01
CA VAL A 64 3.30 -8.04 6.70
C VAL A 64 3.23 -7.19 7.98
N ARG A 65 2.54 -6.05 7.94
CA ARG A 65 2.29 -5.22 9.13
C ARG A 65 1.55 -6.02 10.20
N ASP A 66 0.45 -6.66 9.84
CA ASP A 66 -0.39 -7.41 10.78
C ASP A 66 0.38 -8.60 11.39
N GLU A 67 1.17 -9.33 10.59
CA GLU A 67 2.06 -10.39 11.09
C GLU A 67 3.11 -9.86 12.08
N LEU A 68 3.68 -8.67 11.84
CA LEU A 68 4.63 -8.04 12.76
C LEU A 68 3.96 -7.59 14.06
N GLU A 69 2.69 -7.19 14.02
CA GLU A 69 1.90 -6.89 15.22
C GLU A 69 1.56 -8.15 16.01
N GLU A 70 1.24 -9.27 15.36
CA GLU A 70 1.03 -10.56 16.02
C GLU A 70 2.31 -11.09 16.69
N MET A 71 3.47 -10.86 16.09
CA MET A 71 4.76 -11.22 16.71
C MET A 71 5.12 -10.38 17.95
N ARG A 72 4.36 -9.30 18.22
CA ARG A 72 4.50 -8.48 19.43
C ARG A 72 3.78 -9.10 20.64
N SER A 73 2.68 -9.82 20.43
CA SER A 73 1.84 -10.45 21.47
C SER A 73 2.44 -11.73 22.05
#